data_AF-A0A972G5J7-F1
#
_entry.id   AF-A0A972G5J7-F1
#
_cell.length_a   1.000
_cell.length_b   1.000
_cell.length_c   1.000
_cell.angle_alpha   90.00
_cell.angle_beta   90.00
_cell.angle_gamma   90.00
#
_symmetry.space_group_name_H-M   'P 1'
#
loop_
_entity.id
_entity.type
_entity.pdbx_description
1 polymer ?
#
loop_
_entity_poly.entity_id
_entity_poly.type
_entity_poly.pdbx_seq_one_letter_code
_entity_poly.pdbx_strand_id
1 'polypeptide(L)'
;MGEKLTFALDHDHVQLMAWMVECPDPNLWHELVVGLDLTTGLGLDSALWIVQQPDCDMATAAAALIRLEAWEYVIVPLENKTYADPRIFEIAKVICNRSEAEGYHRNLIGWDRSRLRFTPKVMLQHIYAFCELKGLAREQTYLPIPINLLSGDFDKALPMREYIVDESSVTHISALDSARQQASGYVLH
;
A
#
# COMPACT_ATOMS: atom_id res chain seq x y z
N MET A 1 24.40 4.89 -25.59
CA MET A 1 22.94 4.65 -25.63
C MET A 1 22.43 4.40 -24.21
N GLY A 2 22.42 5.40 -23.33
CA GLY A 2 22.06 5.20 -21.91
C GLY A 2 21.23 6.32 -21.25
N GLU A 3 20.87 7.37 -21.98
CA GLU A 3 20.25 8.57 -21.37
C GLU A 3 18.73 8.69 -21.62
N LYS A 4 18.17 7.94 -22.59
CA LYS A 4 16.74 8.07 -22.96
C LYS A 4 15.77 7.34 -22.02
N LEU A 5 16.19 6.25 -21.38
CA LEU A 5 15.33 5.46 -20.50
C LEU A 5 15.11 6.16 -19.14
N THR A 6 16.14 6.82 -18.62
CA THR A 6 16.10 7.50 -17.32
C THR A 6 15.19 8.73 -17.34
N PHE A 7 15.28 9.56 -18.40
CA PHE A 7 14.47 10.77 -18.51
C PHE A 7 12.97 10.49 -18.65
N ALA A 8 12.59 9.41 -19.34
CA ALA A 8 11.19 9.01 -19.49
C ALA A 8 10.61 8.50 -18.15
N LEU A 9 11.35 7.64 -17.45
CA LEU A 9 10.94 7.12 -16.14
C LEU A 9 10.82 8.22 -15.07
N ASP A 10 11.73 9.19 -15.06
CA ASP A 10 11.67 10.34 -14.15
C ASP A 10 10.49 11.28 -14.48
N HIS A 11 10.16 11.42 -15.76
CA HIS A 11 9.02 12.23 -16.20
C HIS A 11 7.68 11.59 -15.80
N ASP A 12 7.53 10.28 -16.01
CA ASP A 12 6.33 9.52 -15.64
C ASP A 12 6.15 9.47 -14.12
N HIS A 13 7.26 9.38 -13.38
CA HIS A 13 7.25 9.45 -11.92
C HIS A 13 6.75 10.82 -11.42
N VAL A 14 7.32 11.92 -11.91
CA VAL A 14 6.89 13.27 -11.52
C VAL A 14 5.42 13.51 -11.87
N GLN A 15 4.96 13.03 -13.04
CA GLN A 15 3.57 13.17 -13.45
C GLN A 15 2.59 12.41 -12.55
N LEU A 16 2.86 11.14 -12.22
CA LEU A 16 1.98 10.36 -11.36
C LEU A 16 1.89 10.98 -9.96
N MET A 17 3.02 11.35 -9.38
CA MET A 17 3.06 11.95 -8.04
C MET A 17 2.35 13.30 -7.99
N ALA A 18 2.55 14.17 -9.01
CA ALA A 18 1.83 15.43 -9.12
C ALA A 18 0.32 15.20 -9.23
N TRP A 19 -0.11 14.24 -10.05
CA TRP A 19 -1.51 13.91 -10.22
C TRP A 19 -2.16 13.38 -8.93
N MET A 20 -1.48 12.49 -8.19
CA MET A 20 -1.99 11.96 -6.92
C MET A 20 -2.27 13.07 -5.90
N VAL A 21 -1.45 14.12 -5.91
CA VAL A 21 -1.66 15.32 -5.08
C VAL A 21 -2.84 16.16 -5.57
N GLU A 22 -2.99 16.34 -6.88
CA GLU A 22 -4.07 17.15 -7.47
C GLU A 22 -5.44 16.46 -7.39
N CYS A 23 -5.49 15.13 -7.44
CA CYS A 23 -6.70 14.33 -7.52
C CYS A 23 -6.68 13.16 -6.51
N PRO A 24 -6.77 13.42 -5.19
CA PRO A 24 -6.81 12.35 -4.19
C PRO A 24 -8.10 11.53 -4.31
N ASP A 25 -7.97 10.25 -4.68
CA ASP A 25 -9.05 9.25 -4.66
C ASP A 25 -8.65 8.07 -3.76
N PRO A 26 -9.09 8.07 -2.48
CA PRO A 26 -8.78 6.99 -1.55
C PRO A 26 -9.21 5.60 -2.03
N ASN A 27 -10.28 5.51 -2.82
CA ASN A 27 -10.78 4.24 -3.31
C ASN A 27 -9.87 3.65 -4.42
N LEU A 28 -9.05 4.48 -5.07
CA LEU A 28 -8.03 4.04 -6.03
C LEU A 28 -6.73 3.61 -5.33
N TRP A 29 -6.40 4.22 -4.19
CA TRP A 29 -5.10 4.00 -3.55
C TRP A 29 -4.83 2.54 -3.21
N HIS A 30 -5.87 1.76 -2.91
CA HIS A 30 -5.72 0.32 -2.72
C HIS A 30 -5.16 -0.35 -3.98
N GLU A 31 -5.74 -0.07 -5.15
CA GLU A 31 -5.33 -0.63 -6.44
C GLU A 31 -3.92 -0.20 -6.83
N LEU A 32 -3.53 1.05 -6.54
CA LEU A 32 -2.15 1.51 -6.73
C LEU A 32 -1.19 0.73 -5.83
N VAL A 33 -1.52 0.61 -4.55
CA VAL A 33 -0.71 -0.13 -3.58
C VAL A 33 -0.61 -1.61 -3.92
N VAL A 34 -1.64 -2.25 -4.50
CA VAL A 34 -1.57 -3.68 -4.88
C VAL A 34 -1.13 -3.93 -6.33
N GLY A 35 -1.16 -2.92 -7.18
CA GLY A 35 -0.86 -3.01 -8.61
C GLY A 35 0.54 -2.54 -9.00
N LEU A 36 1.09 -1.51 -8.34
CA LEU A 36 2.40 -0.97 -8.69
C LEU A 36 3.53 -1.94 -8.35
N ASP A 37 4.63 -1.84 -9.10
CA ASP A 37 5.88 -2.49 -8.74
C ASP A 37 6.55 -1.73 -7.58
N LEU A 38 6.42 -2.28 -6.37
CA LEU A 38 6.97 -1.72 -5.14
C LEU A 38 8.47 -1.98 -4.95
N THR A 39 9.16 -2.51 -5.97
CA THR A 39 10.63 -2.55 -6.00
C THR A 39 11.24 -1.31 -6.64
N THR A 40 10.42 -0.44 -7.23
CA THR A 40 10.84 0.78 -7.92
C THR A 40 10.68 2.02 -7.03
N GLY A 41 11.41 3.09 -7.34
CA GLY A 41 11.26 4.36 -6.65
C GLY A 41 9.83 4.92 -6.73
N LEU A 42 9.21 4.87 -7.92
CA LEU A 42 7.82 5.29 -8.13
C LEU A 42 6.85 4.54 -7.22
N GLY A 43 6.95 3.22 -7.15
CA GLY A 43 6.09 2.40 -6.31
C GLY A 43 6.25 2.72 -4.82
N LEU A 44 7.48 2.89 -4.35
CA LEU A 44 7.78 3.22 -2.96
C LEU A 44 7.33 4.63 -2.59
N ASP A 45 7.57 5.63 -3.45
CA ASP A 45 7.17 7.02 -3.20
C ASP A 45 5.65 7.17 -3.22
N SER A 46 4.96 6.47 -4.14
CA SER A 46 3.50 6.40 -4.17
C SER A 46 2.94 5.75 -2.90
N ALA A 47 3.49 4.61 -2.49
CA ALA A 47 3.04 3.91 -1.29
C ALA A 47 3.26 4.76 -0.02
N LEU A 48 4.42 5.40 0.11
CA LEU A 48 4.73 6.30 1.22
C LEU A 48 3.77 7.48 1.28
N TRP A 49 3.53 8.15 0.15
CA TRP A 49 2.58 9.26 0.09
C TRP A 49 1.17 8.80 0.49
N ILE A 50 0.70 7.67 -0.03
CA ILE A 50 -0.65 7.13 0.25
C ILE A 50 -0.85 6.88 1.76
N VAL A 51 0.08 6.21 2.44
CA VAL A 51 -0.10 5.84 3.85
C VAL A 51 -0.04 7.04 4.80
N GLN A 52 0.54 8.14 4.34
CA GLN A 52 0.58 9.41 5.06
C GLN A 52 -0.73 10.21 4.95
N GLN A 53 -1.59 9.91 3.97
CA GLN A 53 -2.80 10.70 3.75
C GLN A 53 -3.86 10.45 4.84
N PRO A 54 -4.54 11.50 5.34
CA PRO A 54 -5.60 11.36 6.35
C PRO A 54 -6.68 10.35 5.99
N ASP A 55 -7.09 10.33 4.71
CA ASP A 55 -8.16 9.47 4.20
C ASP A 55 -7.71 8.08 3.78
N CYS A 56 -6.47 7.69 4.07
CA CYS A 56 -5.96 6.37 3.73
C CYS A 56 -6.80 5.29 4.41
N ASP A 57 -7.23 4.29 3.65
CA ASP A 57 -7.99 3.17 4.18
C ASP A 57 -7.09 2.22 4.98
N MET A 58 -7.62 1.67 6.06
CA MET A 58 -6.95 0.65 6.88
C MET A 58 -6.49 -0.55 6.04
N ALA A 59 -7.31 -0.98 5.07
CA ALA A 59 -6.96 -2.09 4.18
C ALA A 59 -5.81 -1.75 3.24
N THR A 60 -5.73 -0.50 2.78
CA THR A 60 -4.66 0.01 1.91
C THR A 60 -3.33 0.09 2.66
N ALA A 61 -3.34 0.60 3.89
CA ALA A 61 -2.17 0.58 4.75
C ALA A 61 -1.72 -0.85 5.11
N ALA A 62 -2.66 -1.76 5.41
CA ALA A 62 -2.35 -3.17 5.64
C ALA A 62 -1.74 -3.84 4.39
N ALA A 63 -2.29 -3.56 3.20
CA ALA A 63 -1.78 -4.06 1.94
C ALA A 63 -0.34 -3.60 1.66
N ALA A 64 -0.04 -2.32 1.90
CA ALA A 64 1.32 -1.78 1.75
C ALA A 64 2.30 -2.51 2.69
N LEU A 65 1.93 -2.67 3.97
CA LEU A 65 2.76 -3.36 4.96
C LEU A 65 3.08 -4.81 4.56
N ILE A 66 2.10 -5.51 3.98
CA ILE A 66 2.25 -6.90 3.54
C ILE A 66 3.08 -7.00 2.27
N ARG A 67 2.77 -6.21 1.22
CA ARG A 67 3.45 -6.32 -0.08
C ARG A 67 4.94 -5.97 0.00
N LEU A 68 5.28 -5.04 0.87
CA LEU A 68 6.66 -4.61 1.10
C LEU A 68 7.42 -5.52 2.06
N GLU A 69 6.76 -6.51 2.66
CA GLU A 69 7.27 -7.26 3.82
C GLU A 69 7.77 -6.32 4.94
N ALA A 70 7.18 -5.12 5.01
CA ALA A 70 7.58 -4.04 5.90
C ALA A 70 7.23 -4.34 7.37
N TRP A 71 6.35 -5.32 7.61
CA TRP A 71 6.08 -5.88 8.93
C TRP A 71 7.34 -6.39 9.63
N GLU A 72 8.38 -6.82 8.90
CA GLU A 72 9.61 -7.30 9.51
C GLU A 72 10.31 -6.22 10.34
N TYR A 73 10.12 -4.93 10.01
CA TYR A 73 10.66 -3.80 10.78
C TYR A 73 10.00 -3.61 12.15
N VAL A 74 8.89 -4.30 12.43
CA VAL A 74 8.32 -4.39 13.79
C VAL A 74 9.29 -5.11 14.72
N ILE A 75 10.01 -6.12 14.22
CA ILE A 75 10.80 -7.03 15.05
C ILE A 75 12.31 -6.89 14.79
N VAL A 76 12.69 -6.66 13.54
CA VAL A 76 14.08 -6.61 13.10
C VAL A 76 14.50 -5.13 12.98
N PRO A 77 15.52 -4.71 13.74
CA PRO A 77 16.06 -3.34 13.64
C PRO A 77 16.56 -3.00 12.25
N LEU A 78 16.47 -1.71 11.89
CA LEU A 78 16.87 -1.19 10.58
C LEU A 78 18.35 -1.52 10.26
N GLU A 79 19.24 -1.47 11.25
CA GLU A 79 20.66 -1.76 11.09
C GLU A 79 20.95 -3.18 10.58
N ASN A 80 20.03 -4.12 10.79
CA ASN A 80 20.14 -5.50 10.32
C ASN A 80 19.58 -5.70 8.90
N LYS A 81 19.08 -4.63 8.25
CA LYS A 81 18.44 -4.63 6.93
C LYS A 81 19.20 -3.74 5.94
N THR A 82 20.51 -3.95 5.83
CA THR A 82 21.46 -3.10 5.10
C THR A 82 21.19 -2.92 3.60
N TYR A 83 20.43 -3.82 2.97
CA TYR A 83 20.13 -3.77 1.53
C TYR A 83 18.71 -3.31 1.21
N ALA A 84 17.90 -3.03 2.23
CA ALA A 84 16.53 -2.59 2.02
C ALA A 84 16.48 -1.08 1.74
N ASP A 85 15.59 -0.69 0.83
CA ASP A 85 15.35 0.73 0.55
C ASP A 85 14.84 1.44 1.82
N PRO A 86 15.46 2.56 2.26
CA PRO A 86 15.06 3.28 3.45
C PRO A 86 13.58 3.67 3.51
N ARG A 87 12.93 3.86 2.36
CA ARG A 87 11.50 4.20 2.30
C ARG A 87 10.62 3.07 2.84
N ILE A 88 11.04 1.82 2.73
CA ILE A 88 10.29 0.68 3.27
C ILE A 88 10.17 0.80 4.79
N PHE A 89 11.26 1.19 5.45
CA PHE A 89 11.24 1.45 6.89
C PHE A 89 10.35 2.64 7.24
N GLU A 90 10.44 3.75 6.52
CA GLU A 90 9.58 4.91 6.79
C GLU A 90 8.10 4.59 6.57
N ILE A 91 7.75 3.80 5.54
CA ILE A 91 6.39 3.29 5.34
C ILE A 91 5.95 2.45 6.55
N ALA A 92 6.78 1.49 6.99
CA ALA A 92 6.49 0.66 8.15
C ALA A 92 6.22 1.51 9.40
N LYS A 93 7.10 2.47 9.66
CA LYS A 93 7.05 3.39 10.80
C LYS A 93 5.80 4.27 10.78
N VAL A 94 5.45 4.85 9.63
CA VAL A 94 4.21 5.64 9.48
C VAL A 94 3.01 4.77 9.79
N ILE A 95 2.91 3.58 9.19
CA ILE A 95 1.77 2.69 9.37
C ILE A 95 1.64 2.25 10.83
N CYS A 96 2.73 1.77 11.44
CA CYS A 96 2.72 1.23 12.79
C CYS A 96 2.37 2.30 13.82
N ASN A 97 3.03 3.47 13.76
CA ASN A 97 2.77 4.55 14.71
C ASN A 97 1.35 5.11 14.56
N ARG A 98 0.87 5.27 13.32
CA ARG A 98 -0.47 5.79 13.08
C ARG A 98 -1.56 4.82 13.51
N SER A 99 -1.38 3.52 13.27
CA SER A 99 -2.31 2.47 13.72
C SER A 99 -2.58 2.53 15.22
N GLU A 100 -1.56 2.83 16.03
CA GLU A 100 -1.68 2.86 17.49
C GLU A 100 -2.06 4.24 18.06
N ALA A 101 -1.87 5.32 17.30
CA ALA A 101 -2.22 6.67 17.75
C ALA A 101 -3.70 7.01 17.48
N GLU A 102 -4.01 7.46 16.28
CA GLU A 102 -5.36 7.88 15.85
C GLU A 102 -6.10 6.79 15.06
N GLY A 103 -5.36 5.81 14.55
CA GLY A 103 -5.87 4.77 13.67
C GLY A 103 -6.18 5.27 12.26
N TYR A 104 -6.63 4.34 11.42
CA TYR A 104 -7.16 4.65 10.09
C TYR A 104 -8.69 4.69 10.18
N HIS A 105 -9.29 5.85 9.89
CA HIS A 105 -10.73 6.06 10.12
C HIS A 105 -11.63 5.33 9.13
N ARG A 106 -11.10 5.00 7.95
CA ARG A 106 -11.84 4.29 6.92
C ARG A 106 -11.37 2.83 6.85
N ASN A 107 -12.35 1.93 6.74
CA ASN A 107 -12.13 0.49 6.75
C ASN A 107 -12.62 -0.16 5.44
N LEU A 108 -12.20 0.40 4.31
CA LEU A 108 -12.60 -0.08 3.00
C LEU A 108 -11.44 -0.81 2.31
N ILE A 109 -11.73 -1.89 1.60
CA ILE A 109 -10.81 -2.59 0.73
C ILE A 109 -11.22 -2.36 -0.72
N GLY A 110 -10.22 -2.14 -1.58
CA GLY A 110 -10.42 -2.03 -3.01
C GLY A 110 -11.01 -3.30 -3.64
N TRP A 111 -11.18 -3.25 -4.94
CA TRP A 111 -11.86 -4.28 -5.71
C TRP A 111 -11.05 -5.58 -5.75
N ASP A 112 -9.72 -5.50 -5.85
CA ASP A 112 -8.85 -6.67 -5.99
C ASP A 112 -8.24 -7.16 -4.67
N ARG A 113 -9.00 -8.01 -3.97
CA ARG A 113 -8.51 -8.74 -2.79
C ARG A 113 -7.44 -9.80 -3.10
N SER A 114 -7.28 -10.21 -4.36
CA SER A 114 -6.55 -11.44 -4.72
C SER A 114 -5.04 -11.25 -4.88
N ARG A 115 -4.55 -10.02 -4.81
CA ARG A 115 -3.12 -9.68 -5.01
C ARG A 115 -2.23 -9.77 -3.78
N LEU A 116 -2.81 -10.00 -2.59
CA LEU A 116 -2.00 -10.17 -1.38
C LEU A 116 -1.62 -11.64 -1.18
N ARG A 117 -0.32 -11.91 -1.05
CA ARG A 117 0.21 -13.23 -0.73
C ARG A 117 -0.31 -13.76 0.61
N PHE A 118 -0.52 -12.87 1.58
CA PHE A 118 -1.01 -13.18 2.92
C PHE A 118 -2.14 -12.23 3.31
N THR A 119 -3.08 -12.71 4.11
CA THR A 119 -4.07 -11.83 4.73
C THR A 119 -3.44 -11.06 5.90
N PRO A 120 -3.97 -9.88 6.26
CA PRO A 120 -3.50 -9.13 7.44
C PRO A 120 -3.49 -9.96 8.74
N LYS A 121 -4.51 -10.81 8.94
CA LYS A 121 -4.58 -11.71 10.11
C LYS A 121 -3.44 -12.73 10.13
N VAL A 122 -3.08 -13.31 8.98
CA VAL A 122 -1.91 -14.21 8.87
C VAL A 122 -0.62 -13.45 9.17
N MET A 123 -0.50 -12.20 8.71
CA MET A 123 0.68 -11.39 9.00
C MET A 123 0.85 -11.08 10.49
N LEU A 124 -0.25 -10.78 11.19
CA LEU A 124 -0.22 -10.58 12.64
C LEU A 124 0.25 -11.84 13.38
N GLN A 125 -0.17 -13.02 12.93
CA GLN A 125 0.29 -14.29 13.50
C GLN A 125 1.78 -14.51 13.28
N HIS A 126 2.32 -14.16 12.11
CA HIS A 126 3.77 -14.21 11.87
C HIS A 126 4.52 -13.28 12.83
N ILE A 127 4.07 -12.04 13.02
CA ILE A 127 4.71 -11.11 13.96
C ILE A 127 4.74 -11.72 15.37
N TYR A 128 3.63 -12.27 15.86
CA TYR A 128 3.61 -12.89 17.18
C TYR A 128 4.51 -14.12 17.30
N ALA A 129 4.50 -15.00 16.29
CA ALA A 129 5.38 -16.17 16.27
C ALA A 129 6.86 -15.75 16.29
N PHE A 130 7.23 -14.70 15.55
CA PHE A 130 8.60 -14.17 15.58
C PHE A 130 8.96 -13.53 16.91
N CYS A 131 8.05 -12.80 17.56
CA CYS A 131 8.28 -12.26 18.90
C CYS A 131 8.57 -13.40 19.90
N GLU A 132 7.77 -14.46 19.86
CA GLU A 132 7.96 -15.66 20.70
C GLU A 132 9.31 -16.33 20.44
N LEU A 133 9.65 -16.57 19.16
CA LEU A 133 10.94 -17.16 18.77
C LEU A 133 12.15 -16.33 19.22
N LYS A 134 11.99 -15.01 19.33
CA LYS A 134 13.04 -14.08 19.76
C LYS A 134 13.01 -13.78 21.27
N GLY A 135 12.01 -14.28 22.00
CA GLY A 135 11.79 -13.93 23.41
C GLY A 135 11.52 -12.44 23.64
N LEU A 136 10.94 -11.76 22.63
CA LEU A 136 10.63 -10.32 22.69
C LEU A 136 9.22 -10.11 23.23
N ALA A 137 9.10 -9.30 24.29
CA ALA A 137 7.80 -8.79 24.71
C ALA A 137 7.28 -7.77 23.68
N ARG A 138 5.96 -7.58 23.60
CA ARG A 138 5.33 -6.72 22.58
C ARG A 138 5.82 -5.28 22.67
N GLU A 139 6.04 -4.80 23.88
CA GLU A 139 6.50 -3.45 24.22
C GLU A 139 7.98 -3.23 23.90
N GLN A 140 8.70 -4.32 23.58
CA GLN A 140 10.13 -4.33 23.24
C GLN A 140 10.35 -4.47 21.73
N THR A 141 9.28 -4.47 20.94
CA THR A 141 9.37 -4.40 19.47
C THR A 141 9.96 -3.06 19.02
N TYR A 142 10.57 -3.05 17.84
CA TYR A 142 11.25 -1.87 17.31
C TYR A 142 10.26 -0.82 16.80
N LEU A 143 9.18 -1.27 16.18
CA LEU A 143 7.98 -0.48 15.89
C LEU A 143 6.80 -1.11 16.63
N PRO A 144 5.79 -0.33 17.04
CA PRO A 144 4.62 -0.89 17.67
C PRO A 144 3.91 -1.89 16.73
N ILE A 145 3.41 -2.99 17.28
CA ILE A 145 2.66 -3.98 16.51
C ILE A 145 1.31 -3.35 16.12
N PRO A 146 0.96 -3.21 14.82
CA PRO A 146 -0.27 -2.57 14.39
C PRO A 146 -1.45 -3.55 14.50
N ILE A 147 -1.87 -3.86 15.74
CA ILE A 147 -2.86 -4.92 16.03
C ILE A 147 -4.20 -4.58 15.39
N ASN A 148 -4.69 -3.35 15.58
CA ASN A 148 -5.99 -2.92 15.06
C ASN A 148 -6.02 -3.00 13.53
N LEU A 149 -4.93 -2.56 12.88
CA LEU A 149 -4.76 -2.64 11.43
C LEU A 149 -4.83 -4.09 10.92
N LEU A 150 -4.08 -5.00 11.55
CA LEU A 150 -3.91 -6.36 11.03
C LEU A 150 -4.97 -7.36 11.49
N SER A 151 -5.71 -7.03 12.55
CA SER A 151 -6.85 -7.81 13.03
C SER A 151 -8.18 -7.43 12.38
N GLY A 152 -8.21 -6.28 11.68
CA GLY A 152 -9.41 -5.73 11.06
C GLY A 152 -10.07 -6.68 10.06
N ASP A 153 -11.41 -6.64 10.04
CA ASP A 153 -12.24 -7.16 8.96
C ASP A 153 -12.59 -5.99 8.04
N PHE A 154 -12.21 -6.07 6.76
CA PHE A 154 -12.36 -4.96 5.81
C PHE A 154 -13.64 -5.06 4.98
N ASP A 155 -14.33 -3.95 4.76
CA ASP A 155 -15.53 -3.86 3.92
C ASP A 155 -15.17 -3.54 2.46
N LYS A 156 -15.82 -4.15 1.47
CA LYS A 156 -15.49 -3.88 0.05
C LYS A 156 -15.99 -2.51 -0.40
N ALA A 157 -15.19 -1.79 -1.18
CA ALA A 157 -15.58 -0.56 -1.87
C ALA A 157 -15.04 -0.52 -3.30
N LEU A 158 -15.78 0.17 -4.16
CA LEU A 158 -15.38 0.43 -5.55
C LEU A 158 -14.64 1.78 -5.65
N PRO A 159 -13.63 1.89 -6.53
CA PRO A 159 -13.06 3.17 -6.95
C PRO A 159 -14.13 4.21 -7.30
N MET A 160 -13.91 5.50 -6.95
CA MET A 160 -14.88 6.56 -7.29
C MET A 160 -14.93 6.85 -8.80
N ARG A 161 -13.86 6.51 -9.52
CA ARG A 161 -13.73 6.64 -10.99
C ARG A 161 -13.27 5.32 -11.59
N GLU A 162 -13.42 5.15 -12.90
CA GLU A 162 -12.83 4.00 -13.59
C GLU A 162 -11.37 4.23 -13.96
N TYR A 163 -10.61 3.14 -13.92
CA TYR A 163 -9.17 3.12 -14.09
C TYR A 163 -8.78 1.87 -14.89
N ILE A 164 -7.84 2.01 -15.83
CA ILE A 164 -7.31 0.97 -16.72
C ILE A 164 -5.83 0.84 -16.39
N VAL A 165 -5.36 -0.33 -16.01
CA VAL A 165 -3.92 -0.57 -15.82
C VAL A 165 -3.35 -1.15 -17.11
N ASP A 166 -2.34 -0.52 -17.71
CA ASP A 166 -1.66 -1.07 -18.89
C ASP A 166 -0.49 -2.02 -18.52
N GLU A 167 0.14 -2.63 -19.53
CA GLU A 167 1.25 -3.58 -19.36
C GLU A 167 2.47 -2.98 -18.65
N SER A 168 2.56 -1.65 -18.55
CA SER A 168 3.62 -0.93 -17.82
C SER A 168 3.25 -0.61 -16.36
N SER A 169 2.12 -1.15 -15.88
CA SER A 169 1.54 -0.85 -14.55
C SER A 169 1.09 0.61 -14.39
N VAL A 170 0.97 1.35 -15.49
CA VAL A 170 0.46 2.72 -15.48
C VAL A 170 -1.06 2.68 -15.52
N THR A 171 -1.68 3.43 -14.61
CA THR A 171 -3.14 3.51 -14.48
C THR A 171 -3.68 4.63 -15.38
N HIS A 172 -4.21 4.28 -16.56
CA HIS A 172 -5.00 5.16 -17.44
C HIS A 172 -6.40 5.38 -16.87
N ILE A 173 -6.76 6.63 -16.59
CA ILE A 173 -8.03 6.98 -15.95
C ILE A 173 -9.11 7.15 -17.02
N SER A 174 -10.13 6.28 -17.03
CA SER A 174 -11.30 6.42 -17.91
C SER A 174 -12.34 7.28 -17.17
N ALA A 175 -12.52 8.53 -17.61
CA ALA A 175 -13.64 9.34 -17.17
C ALA A 175 -14.94 8.77 -17.76
N LEU A 176 -15.63 7.88 -17.05
CA LEU A 176 -16.92 7.39 -17.54
C LEU A 176 -18.06 8.35 -17.22
N ASP A 177 -18.72 8.72 -18.31
CA ASP A 177 -20.00 9.39 -18.39
C ASP A 177 -21.10 8.60 -17.64
N SER A 178 -21.99 9.34 -16.96
CA SER A 178 -22.98 8.83 -16.00
C SER A 178 -23.96 7.82 -16.62
N ALA A 179 -24.11 7.84 -17.95
CA ALA A 179 -25.00 6.96 -18.69
C ALA A 179 -24.53 5.49 -18.79
N ARG A 180 -23.26 5.17 -18.48
CA ARG A 180 -22.70 3.82 -18.63
C ARG A 180 -22.69 2.96 -17.35
N GLN A 181 -23.09 3.50 -16.19
CA GLN A 181 -23.16 2.77 -14.92
C GLN A 181 -24.09 1.54 -14.93
N GLN A 182 -25.00 1.40 -15.91
CA GLN A 182 -25.94 0.29 -15.97
C GLN A 182 -25.56 -0.86 -16.92
N ALA A 183 -24.47 -0.74 -17.70
CA ALA A 183 -24.31 -1.61 -18.88
C ALA A 183 -23.23 -2.71 -18.77
N SER A 184 -22.36 -2.72 -17.76
CA SER A 184 -21.16 -3.57 -17.83
C SER A 184 -21.05 -4.57 -16.69
N GLY A 185 -21.75 -5.70 -16.83
CA GLY A 185 -21.19 -6.96 -16.37
C GLY A 185 -20.15 -7.42 -17.38
N TYR A 186 -18.86 -7.12 -17.19
CA TYR A 186 -17.80 -7.61 -18.08
C TYR A 186 -16.52 -8.00 -17.34
N VAL A 187 -15.95 -9.08 -17.88
CA VAL A 187 -14.84 -9.91 -17.42
C VAL A 187 -13.53 -9.34 -17.99
N LEU A 188 -12.46 -9.37 -17.18
CA LEU A 188 -11.09 -9.08 -17.64
C LEU A 188 -10.39 -10.37 -18.07
N HIS A 189 -9.76 -10.33 -19.24
CA HIS A 189 -8.68 -11.24 -19.61
C HIS A 189 -7.35 -10.72 -19.05
#